data_AF-A0A7M5UT04-F1
#
_entry.id   AF-A0A7M5UT04-F1
#
_cell.length_a   1.000
_cell.length_b   1.000
_cell.length_c   1.000
_cell.angle_alpha   90.00
_cell.angle_beta   90.00
_cell.angle_gamma   90.00
#
_symmetry.space_group_name_H-M   'P 1'
#
loop_
_entity.id
_entity.type
_entity.pdbx_description
1 polymer ?
#
loop_
_entity_poly.entity_id
_entity_poly.type
_entity_poly.pdbx_seq_one_letter_code
_entity_poly.pdbx_strand_id
1 'polypeptide(L)'
;VQRHAKGQIGDSTLRKENAGGCPSKATDQDRRAIVRAVNTLRRTEGANFTSGRIKVIAGVTRLSNRTLNRILNQGGYRYLQGRRKGLLTLADLKKRLKFCKAIRRRKLGLDF
;
A
#
# COMPACT_ATOMS: atom_id res chain seq x y z
N VAL A 1 -36.61 -27.51 35.58
CA VAL A 1 -36.34 -27.66 34.12
C VAL A 1 -36.25 -26.24 33.58
N GLN A 2 -35.15 -25.63 33.11
CA GLN A 2 -33.89 -26.01 32.43
C GLN A 2 -32.71 -25.20 33.04
N ARG A 3 -31.56 -25.82 33.39
CA ARG A 3 -30.30 -25.98 32.62
C ARG A 3 -29.50 -24.69 32.31
N HIS A 4 -28.82 -24.14 33.31
CA HIS A 4 -27.57 -23.42 33.08
C HIS A 4 -26.43 -24.15 33.80
N ALA A 5 -25.93 -25.22 33.17
CA ALA A 5 -24.69 -25.86 33.60
C ALA A 5 -23.51 -25.00 33.14
N LYS A 6 -22.78 -24.39 34.07
CA LYS A 6 -21.45 -23.83 33.79
C LYS A 6 -20.50 -25.01 33.62
N GLY A 7 -19.96 -25.19 32.42
CA GLY A 7 -18.97 -26.23 32.14
C GLY A 7 -17.73 -26.08 33.02
N GLN A 8 -17.02 -27.19 33.23
CA GLN A 8 -15.82 -27.22 34.08
C GLN A 8 -14.74 -26.26 33.56
N ILE A 9 -14.19 -25.46 34.47
CA ILE A 9 -13.03 -24.61 34.24
C ILE A 9 -11.81 -25.52 34.24
N GLY A 10 -11.38 -25.95 33.06
CA GLY A 10 -10.16 -26.74 32.92
C GLY A 10 -10.17 -27.64 31.69
N ASP A 11 -9.88 -27.07 30.52
CA ASP A 11 -8.77 -27.53 29.68
C ASP A 11 -8.51 -26.46 28.60
N SER A 12 -7.51 -25.62 28.85
CA SER A 12 -7.24 -24.42 28.07
C SER A 12 -5.98 -24.60 27.22
N THR A 13 -6.06 -25.27 26.07
CA THR A 13 -4.94 -25.21 25.09
C THR A 13 -5.33 -25.09 23.63
N LEU A 14 -6.61 -24.99 23.26
CA LEU A 14 -6.99 -24.64 21.89
C LEU A 14 -7.95 -23.46 21.89
N ARG A 15 -7.41 -22.26 22.12
CA ARG A 15 -8.06 -21.06 21.58
C ARG A 15 -8.27 -21.35 20.10
N LYS A 16 -9.51 -21.40 19.62
CA LYS A 16 -9.82 -21.44 18.18
C LYS A 16 -9.22 -20.16 17.58
N GLU A 17 -7.97 -20.24 17.16
CA GLU A 17 -7.31 -19.17 16.42
C GLU A 17 -8.10 -19.04 15.13
N ASN A 18 -8.88 -17.97 15.04
CA ASN A 18 -9.75 -17.65 13.91
C ASN A 18 -11.04 -18.49 13.85
N ALA A 19 -12.03 -18.14 14.68
CA ALA A 19 -13.43 -18.30 14.26
C ALA A 19 -13.66 -17.37 13.06
N GLY A 20 -13.25 -17.83 11.88
CA GLY A 20 -13.08 -17.05 10.65
C GLY A 20 -14.23 -16.10 10.41
N GLY A 21 -13.93 -14.80 10.43
CA GLY A 21 -14.85 -13.77 10.00
C GLY A 21 -15.24 -13.96 8.52
N CYS A 22 -16.22 -13.17 8.08
CA CYS A 22 -16.69 -13.21 6.70
C CYS A 22 -15.51 -13.05 5.72
N PRO A 23 -15.37 -13.95 4.71
CA PRO A 23 -14.26 -13.91 3.79
C PRO A 23 -14.17 -12.57 3.08
N SER A 24 -12.94 -12.14 2.78
CA SER A 24 -12.72 -10.86 2.12
C SER A 24 -13.32 -10.87 0.72
N LYS A 25 -13.97 -9.78 0.33
CA LYS A 25 -14.48 -9.59 -1.05
C LYS A 25 -13.36 -9.52 -2.10
N ALA A 26 -12.11 -9.31 -1.68
CA ALA A 26 -10.95 -9.21 -2.55
C ALA A 26 -10.06 -10.44 -2.40
N THR A 27 -9.70 -11.04 -3.53
CA THR A 27 -8.76 -12.16 -3.60
C THR A 27 -7.31 -11.67 -3.50
N ASP A 28 -6.36 -12.57 -3.27
CA ASP A 28 -4.94 -12.22 -3.28
C ASP A 28 -4.42 -11.83 -4.67
N GLN A 29 -5.06 -12.32 -5.73
CA GLN A 29 -4.78 -11.87 -7.08
C GLN A 29 -5.23 -10.41 -7.26
N ASP A 30 -6.39 -10.03 -6.72
CA ASP A 30 -6.86 -8.65 -6.75
C ASP A 30 -5.93 -7.71 -5.99
N ARG A 31 -5.47 -8.14 -4.81
CA ARG A 31 -4.50 -7.36 -4.01
C ARG A 31 -3.23 -7.11 -4.82
N ARG A 32 -2.69 -8.14 -5.49
CA ARG A 32 -1.51 -8.03 -6.36
C ARG A 32 -1.78 -7.13 -7.57
N ALA A 33 -2.95 -7.25 -8.20
CA ALA A 33 -3.33 -6.42 -9.34
C ALA A 33 -3.43 -4.94 -8.97
N ILE A 34 -4.02 -4.62 -7.81
CA ILE A 34 -4.11 -3.25 -7.28
C ILE A 34 -2.72 -2.64 -7.10
N VAL A 35 -1.79 -3.36 -6.46
CA VAL A 35 -0.41 -2.89 -6.24
C VAL A 35 0.31 -2.65 -7.57
N ARG A 36 0.16 -3.56 -8.53
CA ARG A 36 0.73 -3.40 -9.88
C ARG A 36 0.16 -2.18 -10.59
N ALA A 37 -1.17 -1.98 -10.54
CA ALA A 37 -1.84 -0.84 -11.16
C ALA A 37 -1.35 0.49 -10.60
N VAL A 38 -1.13 0.59 -9.28
CA VAL A 38 -0.55 1.79 -8.65
C VAL A 38 0.85 2.08 -9.20
N ASN A 39 1.71 1.07 -9.34
CA ASN A 39 3.05 1.25 -9.87
C ASN A 39 3.04 1.66 -11.35
N THR A 40 2.13 1.11 -12.16
CA THR A 40 1.93 1.51 -13.55
C THR A 40 1.49 2.97 -13.63
N LEU A 41 0.47 3.36 -12.87
CA LEU A 41 -0.06 4.73 -12.84
C LEU A 41 0.99 5.75 -12.38
N ARG A 42 1.81 5.39 -11.38
CA ARG A 42 2.93 6.23 -10.93
C ARG A 42 3.96 6.49 -12.03
N ARG A 43 4.13 5.57 -12.97
CA ARG A 43 5.07 5.72 -14.09
C ARG A 43 4.45 6.50 -15.25
N THR A 44 3.15 6.32 -15.53
CA THR A 44 2.48 6.91 -16.68
C THR A 44 1.86 8.28 -16.38
N GLU A 45 1.04 8.38 -15.33
CA GLU A 45 0.26 9.57 -14.94
C GLU A 45 0.94 10.34 -13.78
N GLY A 46 1.99 9.77 -13.19
CA GLY A 46 2.70 10.36 -12.04
C GLY A 46 1.92 10.23 -10.74
N ALA A 47 1.90 11.27 -9.91
CA ALA A 47 1.23 11.22 -8.59
C ALA A 47 -0.28 11.51 -8.65
N ASN A 48 -0.81 11.88 -9.82
CA ASN A 48 -2.17 12.39 -9.97
C ASN A 48 -3.09 11.33 -10.60
N PHE A 49 -3.54 10.38 -9.81
CA PHE A 49 -4.56 9.41 -10.24
C PHE A 49 -5.54 9.12 -9.10
N THR A 50 -6.77 8.77 -9.48
CA THR A 50 -7.86 8.51 -8.52
C THR A 50 -7.98 7.02 -8.21
N SER A 51 -8.64 6.70 -7.09
CA SER A 51 -9.00 5.32 -6.74
C SER A 51 -9.84 4.64 -7.82
N GLY A 52 -10.71 5.39 -8.51
CA GLY A 52 -11.48 4.91 -9.65
C GLY A 52 -10.59 4.46 -10.80
N ARG A 53 -9.55 5.25 -11.11
CA ARG A 53 -8.59 4.90 -12.16
C ARG A 53 -7.83 3.62 -11.84
N ILE A 54 -7.42 3.45 -10.58
CA ILE A 54 -6.77 2.23 -10.09
C ILE A 54 -7.69 1.01 -10.29
N LYS A 55 -8.98 1.14 -9.96
CA LYS A 55 -9.95 0.04 -10.14
C LYS A 55 -10.07 -0.43 -11.59
N VAL A 56 -10.11 0.51 -12.52
CA VAL A 56 -10.22 0.23 -13.96
C VAL A 56 -8.99 -0.53 -14.43
N ILE A 57 -7.79 -0.04 -14.12
CA ILE A 57 -6.54 -0.66 -14.56
C ILE A 57 -6.30 -2.03 -13.89
N ALA A 58 -6.67 -2.16 -12.62
CA ALA A 58 -6.54 -3.42 -11.89
C ALA A 58 -7.64 -4.44 -12.23
N GLY A 59 -8.67 -4.08 -13.00
CA GLY A 59 -9.77 -4.99 -13.35
C GLY A 59 -10.68 -5.38 -12.17
N VAL A 60 -10.76 -4.54 -11.14
CA VAL A 60 -11.49 -4.83 -9.88
C VAL A 60 -12.68 -3.90 -9.67
N THR A 61 -13.39 -3.58 -10.75
CA THR A 61 -14.57 -2.68 -10.73
C THR A 61 -15.67 -3.14 -9.76
N ARG A 62 -15.78 -4.45 -9.53
CA ARG A 62 -16.67 -5.09 -8.55
C ARG A 62 -16.42 -4.71 -7.09
N LEU A 63 -15.21 -4.27 -6.73
CA LEU A 63 -14.89 -3.88 -5.35
C LEU A 63 -15.35 -2.44 -5.06
N SER A 64 -15.91 -2.18 -3.88
CA SER A 64 -16.22 -0.79 -3.50
C SER A 64 -14.94 0.04 -3.31
N ASN A 65 -15.02 1.36 -3.53
CA ASN A 65 -13.88 2.26 -3.28
C ASN A 65 -13.37 2.15 -1.82
N ARG A 66 -14.28 1.92 -0.86
CA ARG A 66 -13.91 1.67 0.54
C ARG A 66 -13.04 0.43 0.69
N THR A 67 -13.35 -0.65 -0.03
CA THR A 67 -12.57 -1.89 -0.01
C THR A 67 -11.19 -1.67 -0.64
N LEU A 68 -11.14 -0.97 -1.77
CA LEU A 68 -9.88 -0.59 -2.42
C LEU A 68 -9.00 0.24 -1.47
N ASN A 69 -9.55 1.29 -0.87
CA ASN A 69 -8.82 2.17 0.05
C ASN A 69 -8.30 1.40 1.27
N ARG A 70 -9.08 0.45 1.82
CA ARG A 70 -8.61 -0.43 2.89
C ARG A 70 -7.40 -1.25 2.46
N ILE A 71 -7.44 -1.87 1.28
CA ILE A 71 -6.32 -2.66 0.73
C ILE A 71 -5.09 -1.77 0.50
N LEU A 72 -5.28 -0.59 -0.08
CA LEU A 72 -4.21 0.38 -0.31
C LEU A 72 -3.57 0.82 1.01
N ASN A 73 -4.37 1.15 2.02
CA ASN A 73 -3.87 1.54 3.34
C ASN A 73 -3.10 0.41 4.04
N GLN A 74 -3.57 -0.84 3.91
CA GLN A 74 -2.84 -2.03 4.40
C GLN A 74 -1.49 -2.20 3.69
N GLY A 75 -1.44 -1.91 2.39
CA GLY A 75 -0.21 -1.92 1.59
C GLY A 75 0.68 -0.70 1.75
N GLY A 76 0.38 0.23 2.66
CA GLY A 76 1.17 1.45 2.90
C GLY A 76 0.90 2.60 1.92
N TYR A 77 -0.07 2.46 1.01
CA TYR A 77 -0.47 3.48 0.04
C TYR A 77 -1.51 4.45 0.62
N ARG A 78 -1.16 5.08 1.75
CA ARG A 78 -2.03 6.08 2.39
C ARG A 78 -2.10 7.36 1.56
N TYR A 79 -3.28 7.97 1.52
CA TYR A 79 -3.42 9.33 1.00
C TYR A 79 -2.84 10.30 2.03
N LEU A 80 -1.65 10.83 1.73
CA LEU A 80 -1.01 11.86 2.51
C LEU A 80 -1.07 13.15 1.70
N GLN A 81 -1.68 14.20 2.26
CA GLN A 81 -1.67 15.53 1.66
C GLN A 81 -0.28 16.14 1.80
N GLY A 82 0.63 15.74 0.91
CA GLY A 82 1.92 16.36 0.76
C GLY A 82 1.82 17.61 -0.11
N ARG A 83 2.44 18.71 0.31
CA ARG A 83 2.71 19.83 -0.61
C ARG A 83 3.48 19.29 -1.81
N ARG A 84 3.02 19.61 -3.02
CA ARG A 84 3.78 19.33 -4.24
C ARG A 84 5.08 20.13 -4.17
N LYS A 85 6.17 19.47 -3.77
CA LYS A 85 7.51 19.98 -4.05
C LYS A 85 7.61 20.07 -5.57
N GLY A 86 8.00 21.23 -6.12
CA GLY A 86 7.94 21.51 -7.56
C GLY A 86 8.35 20.30 -8.40
N LEU A 87 7.57 20.01 -9.45
CA LEU A 87 7.59 18.77 -10.24
C LEU A 87 9.04 18.29 -10.46
N LEU A 88 9.50 17.39 -9.59
CA LEU A 88 10.85 16.89 -9.65
C LEU A 88 10.81 15.74 -10.65
N THR A 89 11.04 16.06 -11.92
CA THR A 89 11.08 15.07 -12.98
C THR A 89 12.24 14.09 -12.72
N LEU A 90 12.22 12.92 -13.35
CA LEU A 90 13.36 12.00 -13.29
C LEU A 90 14.66 12.66 -13.80
N ALA A 91 14.55 13.60 -14.74
CA ALA A 91 15.68 14.38 -15.22
C ALA A 91 16.24 15.29 -14.12
N ASP A 92 15.38 15.99 -13.39
CA ASP A 92 15.80 16.86 -12.28
C ASP A 92 16.42 16.06 -11.14
N LEU A 93 15.88 14.87 -10.85
CA LEU A 93 16.46 13.94 -9.88
C LEU A 93 17.90 13.57 -10.27
N LYS A 94 18.13 13.19 -11.53
CA LYS A 94 19.46 12.84 -12.03
C LYS A 94 20.43 14.02 -11.92
N LYS A 95 20.02 15.22 -12.34
CA LYS A 95 20.84 16.44 -12.25
C LYS A 95 21.22 16.75 -10.80
N ARG A 96 20.25 16.75 -9.90
CA ARG A 96 20.47 17.02 -8.47
C ARG A 96 21.35 15.96 -7.82
N LEU A 97 21.14 14.68 -8.13
CA LEU A 97 21.97 13.60 -7.60
C LEU A 97 23.43 13.70 -8.09
N LYS A 98 23.65 14.03 -9.36
CA LYS A 98 25.00 14.29 -9.90
C LYS A 98 25.68 15.44 -9.16
N PHE A 99 24.97 16.55 -8.96
CA PHE A 99 25.47 17.70 -8.21
C PHE A 99 25.83 17.33 -6.77
N CYS A 100 24.92 16.69 -6.03
CA CYS A 100 25.18 16.28 -4.64
C CYS A 100 26.37 15.31 -4.52
N LYS A 101 26.50 14.36 -5.46
CA LYS A 101 27.66 13.45 -5.51
C LYS A 101 28.98 14.19 -5.77
N ALA A 102 28.97 15.22 -6.62
CA ALA A 102 30.15 16.05 -6.86
C ALA A 102 30.55 16.83 -5.60
N ILE A 103 29.59 17.52 -4.96
CA ILE A 103 29.86 18.24 -3.70
C ILE A 103 30.37 17.30 -2.60
N ARG A 104 29.81 16.09 -2.50
CA ARG A 104 30.26 15.10 -1.51
C ARG A 104 31.69 14.63 -1.75
N ARG A 105 32.08 14.37 -3.01
CA ARG A 105 33.47 13.96 -3.34
C ARG A 105 34.47 15.06 -3.04
N ARG A 106 34.15 16.31 -3.41
CA ARG A 106 34.93 17.50 -3.05
C ARG A 106 35.14 17.63 -1.55
N LYS A 107 34.07 17.50 -0.76
CA LYS A 107 34.15 17.57 0.71
C LYS A 107 35.00 16.46 1.33
N LEU A 108 35.11 15.30 0.68
CA LEU A 108 35.91 14.17 1.14
C LEU A 108 37.34 14.19 0.60
N GLY A 109 37.72 15.19 -0.21
CA GLY A 109 39.05 15.24 -0.82
C GLY A 109 39.32 14.12 -1.83
N LEU A 110 38.27 13.49 -2.35
CA LEU A 110 38.34 12.37 -3.31
C LEU A 110 38.21 12.85 -4.76
N ASP A 111 38.43 14.14 -5.00
CA ASP A 111 38.48 14.72 -6.35
C ASP A 111 39.92 14.53 -6.87
N PHE A 112 40.18 13.42 -7.56
CA PHE A 112 41.39 13.15 -8.34
C PHE A 112 41.01 13.04 -9.82
#